data_AF-A0A9E4HG12-F1
#
_entry.id   AF-A0A9E4HG12-F1
#
_cell.length_a   1.000
_cell.length_b   1.000
_cell.length_c   1.000
_cell.angle_alpha   90.00
_cell.angle_beta   90.00
_cell.angle_gamma   90.00
#
_symmetry.space_group_name_H-M   'P 1'
#
loop_
_entity.id
_entity.type
_entity.pdbx_description
1 polymer ?
#
loop_
_entity_poly.entity_id
_entity_poly.type
_entity_poly.pdbx_seq_one_letter_code
_entity_poly.pdbx_strand_id
1 'polypeptide(L)'
;MTNKFKTYTKEELVTKLKEISAMGFVANRRNRNHGGIGNTLEELLGIEENNLPIPNASEWELKTQRLNTSSLTTLFHIEPSPGAVRFVPQVLLPLYGWKHTEAGKKYPKKEMSFSNVGELPRSEGKAIRVVDRRGIDS
;
A
#
# COMPACT_ATOMS: atom_id res chain seq x y z
N MET A 1 16.81 4.66 -24.19
CA MET A 1 15.47 4.21 -24.63
C MET A 1 14.47 4.87 -23.70
N THR A 2 13.60 5.73 -24.23
CA THR A 2 12.62 6.49 -23.46
C THR A 2 11.58 5.52 -22.90
N ASN A 3 11.67 5.22 -21.61
CA ASN A 3 10.67 4.45 -20.91
C ASN A 3 9.40 5.29 -20.83
N LYS A 4 8.44 4.99 -21.69
CA LYS A 4 7.23 5.79 -21.87
C LYS A 4 6.15 5.15 -21.00
N PHE A 5 5.76 5.84 -19.93
CA PHE A 5 4.66 5.42 -19.07
C PHE A 5 3.45 5.05 -19.92
N LYS A 6 2.92 3.85 -19.70
CA LYS A 6 1.76 3.37 -20.45
C LYS A 6 0.51 4.06 -19.94
N THR A 7 -0.04 4.93 -20.78
CA THR A 7 -1.28 5.66 -20.50
C THR A 7 -2.47 4.98 -21.13
N TYR A 8 -3.59 4.98 -20.42
CA TYR A 8 -4.87 4.46 -20.88
C TYR A 8 -5.91 5.59 -20.98
N THR A 9 -6.76 5.52 -22.00
CA THR A 9 -8.09 6.15 -21.98
C THR A 9 -9.05 5.29 -21.15
N LYS A 10 -10.21 5.86 -20.79
CA LYS A 10 -11.23 5.14 -20.02
C LYS A 10 -11.72 3.89 -20.75
N GLU A 11 -11.99 3.99 -22.04
CA GLU A 11 -12.52 2.92 -22.88
C GLU A 11 -11.51 1.80 -23.06
N GLU A 12 -10.24 2.15 -23.25
CA GLU A 12 -9.13 1.17 -23.33
C GLU A 12 -8.94 0.44 -22.00
N LEU A 13 -8.95 1.16 -20.88
CA LEU A 13 -8.80 0.56 -19.55
C LEU A 13 -9.94 -0.42 -19.27
N VAL A 14 -11.19 -0.03 -19.54
CA VAL A 14 -12.36 -0.93 -19.38
C VAL A 14 -12.23 -2.16 -20.26
N THR A 15 -11.79 -2.00 -21.51
CA THR A 15 -11.60 -3.13 -22.43
C THR A 15 -10.55 -4.10 -21.90
N LYS A 16 -9.41 -3.58 -21.45
CA LYS A 16 -8.32 -4.40 -20.89
C LYS A 16 -8.73 -5.13 -19.61
N LEU A 17 -9.49 -4.48 -18.72
CA LEU A 17 -9.99 -5.13 -17.51
C LEU A 17 -10.96 -6.27 -17.84
N LYS A 18 -11.79 -6.13 -18.88
CA LYS A 18 -12.66 -7.22 -19.35
C LYS A 18 -11.87 -8.38 -19.94
N GLU A 19 -10.82 -8.09 -20.74
CA GLU A 19 -9.92 -9.11 -21.27
C GLU A 19 -9.24 -9.89 -20.14
N ILE A 20 -8.71 -9.19 -19.12
CA ILE A 20 -8.08 -9.80 -17.95
C ILE A 20 -9.07 -10.68 -17.18
N SER A 21 -10.31 -10.21 -17.00
CA SER A 21 -11.37 -11.00 -16.36
C SER A 21 -11.65 -12.30 -17.13
N ALA A 22 -11.67 -12.24 -18.47
CA ALA A 22 -11.91 -13.39 -19.33
C ALA A 22 -10.76 -14.42 -19.33
N MET A 23 -9.55 -14.05 -18.89
CA MET A 23 -8.43 -15.00 -18.74
C MET A 23 -8.66 -16.04 -17.63
N GLY A 24 -9.60 -15.79 -16.71
CA GLY A 24 -9.85 -16.67 -15.57
C GLY A 24 -8.75 -16.56 -14.51
N PHE A 25 -8.34 -17.69 -13.94
CA PHE A 25 -7.34 -17.69 -12.87
C PHE A 25 -5.94 -17.37 -13.40
N VAL A 26 -5.32 -16.32 -12.85
CA VAL A 26 -3.93 -15.94 -13.15
C VAL A 26 -3.06 -16.24 -11.93
N ALA A 27 -2.02 -17.05 -12.14
CA ALA A 27 -1.04 -17.35 -11.10
C ALA A 27 -0.20 -16.12 -10.76
N ASN A 28 -0.07 -15.80 -9.47
CA ASN A 28 0.77 -14.72 -8.99
C ASN A 28 2.26 -15.07 -9.20
N ARG A 29 3.01 -14.17 -9.85
CA ARG A 29 4.45 -14.34 -10.13
C ARG A 29 5.37 -13.86 -9.00
N ARG A 30 4.86 -13.05 -8.06
CA ARG A 30 5.62 -12.49 -6.93
C ARG A 30 5.19 -13.14 -5.60
N ASN A 31 5.93 -14.17 -5.19
CA ASN A 31 5.60 -15.05 -4.04
C ASN A 31 5.83 -14.47 -2.63
N ARG A 32 6.19 -13.19 -2.46
CA ARG A 32 6.68 -12.69 -1.15
C ARG A 32 5.80 -11.65 -0.44
N ASN A 33 4.87 -10.96 -1.10
CA ASN A 33 4.18 -9.81 -0.51
C ASN A 33 2.64 -9.88 -0.61
N HIS A 34 1.94 -9.33 0.39
CA HIS A 34 0.48 -9.14 0.39
C HIS A 34 -0.03 -8.31 -0.80
N GLY A 35 0.84 -7.50 -1.42
CA GLY A 35 0.56 -6.71 -2.63
C GLY A 35 0.65 -7.47 -3.96
N GLY A 36 0.84 -8.79 -3.94
CA GLY A 36 1.01 -9.59 -5.17
C GLY A 36 -0.13 -9.47 -6.18
N ILE A 37 -1.37 -9.25 -5.72
CA ILE A 37 -2.53 -9.05 -6.61
C ILE A 37 -2.47 -7.73 -7.39
N GLY A 38 -2.00 -6.64 -6.77
CA GLY A 38 -1.84 -5.33 -7.42
C GLY A 38 -0.75 -5.39 -8.46
N ASN A 39 0.41 -5.94 -8.07
CA ASN A 39 1.54 -6.12 -8.97
C ASN A 39 1.19 -7.00 -10.18
N THR A 40 0.37 -8.04 -9.97
CA THR A 40 -0.09 -8.90 -11.08
C THR A 40 -0.97 -8.13 -12.05
N LEU A 41 -1.89 -7.29 -11.55
CA LEU A 41 -2.73 -6.46 -12.40
C LEU A 41 -1.90 -5.44 -13.18
N GLU A 42 -0.95 -4.78 -12.53
CA GLU A 42 -0.03 -3.83 -13.16
C GLU A 42 0.81 -4.49 -14.26
N GLU A 43 1.34 -5.70 -14.01
CA GLU A 43 2.08 -6.48 -15.00
C GLU A 43 1.21 -6.83 -16.23
N LEU A 44 -0.04 -7.26 -16.01
CA LEU A 44 -0.99 -7.56 -17.10
C LEU A 44 -1.38 -6.32 -17.90
N LEU A 45 -1.44 -5.16 -17.25
CA LEU A 45 -1.64 -3.88 -17.92
C LEU A 45 -0.34 -3.33 -18.51
N GLY A 46 0.83 -3.87 -18.20
CA GLY A 46 2.12 -3.30 -18.61
C GLY A 46 2.34 -1.90 -18.03
N ILE A 47 1.83 -1.67 -16.82
CA ILE A 47 2.09 -0.48 -16.01
C ILE A 47 3.35 -0.77 -15.20
N GLU A 48 4.33 0.12 -15.27
CA GLU A 48 5.51 0.00 -14.43
C GLU A 48 5.25 0.56 -13.03
N GLU A 49 5.71 -0.19 -12.04
CA GLU A 49 5.68 0.19 -10.63
C GLU A 49 6.48 1.48 -10.45
N ASN A 50 5.82 2.55 -9.99
CA ASN A 50 6.48 3.81 -9.66
C ASN A 50 6.10 4.24 -8.24
N ASN A 51 7.08 4.78 -7.50
CA ASN A 51 6.91 5.23 -6.11
C ASN A 51 6.49 6.70 -6.01
N LEU A 52 6.04 7.30 -7.11
CA LEU A 52 5.61 8.69 -7.13
C LEU A 52 4.16 8.79 -6.64
N PRO A 53 3.77 9.88 -5.98
CA PRO A 53 2.38 10.12 -5.56
C PRO A 53 1.52 10.56 -6.75
N ILE A 54 1.58 9.81 -7.86
CA ILE A 54 0.82 10.03 -9.09
C ILE A 54 0.02 8.78 -9.42
N PRO A 55 -1.14 8.89 -10.11
CA PRO A 55 -1.94 7.74 -10.46
C PRO A 55 -1.17 6.77 -11.39
N ASN A 56 -1.37 5.47 -11.21
CA ASN A 56 -0.67 4.43 -11.98
C ASN A 56 -1.29 4.15 -13.37
N ALA A 57 -2.51 4.61 -13.66
CA ALA A 57 -3.20 4.44 -14.95
C ALA A 57 -3.72 5.78 -15.50
N SER A 58 -2.81 6.65 -15.93
CA SER A 58 -3.11 8.01 -16.39
C SER A 58 -3.77 8.87 -15.30
N GLU A 59 -5.08 9.09 -15.40
CA GLU A 59 -5.90 9.86 -14.47
C GLU A 59 -6.45 8.99 -13.33
N TRP A 60 -6.26 7.67 -13.41
CA TRP A 60 -6.90 6.68 -12.55
C TRP A 60 -5.88 5.96 -11.67
N GLU A 61 -6.24 5.77 -10.41
CA GLU A 61 -5.48 4.94 -9.46
C GLU A 61 -6.14 3.56 -9.35
N LEU A 62 -5.41 2.51 -9.72
CA LEU A 62 -5.90 1.14 -9.67
C LEU A 62 -5.64 0.51 -8.30
N LYS A 63 -6.70 0.00 -7.67
CA LYS A 63 -6.62 -0.77 -6.43
C LYS A 63 -7.19 -2.18 -6.64
N THR A 64 -6.53 -3.18 -6.06
CA THR A 64 -6.99 -4.57 -6.10
C THR A 64 -7.22 -5.10 -4.69
N GLN A 65 -8.26 -5.92 -4.54
CA GLN A 65 -8.63 -6.53 -3.27
C GLN A 65 -9.29 -7.89 -3.53
N ARG A 66 -9.13 -8.85 -2.61
CA ARG A 66 -9.84 -10.13 -2.69
C ARG A 66 -11.30 -9.93 -2.30
N LEU A 67 -12.23 -10.52 -3.06
CA LEU A 67 -13.68 -10.34 -2.86
C LEU A 67 -14.14 -10.64 -1.42
N ASN A 68 -13.64 -11.73 -0.82
CA ASN A 68 -14.07 -12.19 0.50
C ASN A 68 -13.14 -11.73 1.64
N THR A 69 -12.39 -10.63 1.47
CA THR A 69 -11.56 -10.11 2.57
C THR A 69 -12.36 -9.20 3.48
N SER A 70 -12.13 -9.30 4.79
CA SER A 70 -12.59 -8.32 5.78
C SER A 70 -11.60 -7.18 5.99
N SER A 71 -10.45 -7.20 5.31
CA SER A 71 -9.42 -6.17 5.45
C SER A 71 -9.83 -4.88 4.74
N LEU A 72 -9.43 -3.73 5.28
CA LEU A 72 -9.64 -2.43 4.65
C LEU A 72 -8.79 -2.25 3.37
N THR A 73 -9.28 -1.44 2.44
CA THR A 73 -8.54 -1.02 1.24
C THR A 73 -7.70 0.21 1.56
N THR A 74 -6.37 0.08 1.45
CA THR A 74 -5.46 1.22 1.59
C THR A 74 -5.57 2.13 0.38
N LEU A 75 -6.02 3.37 0.59
CA LEU A 75 -6.10 4.38 -0.47
C LEU A 75 -4.72 4.98 -0.75
N PHE A 76 -4.11 5.59 0.26
CA PHE A 76 -2.79 6.22 0.19
C PHE A 76 -2.10 6.17 1.55
N HIS A 77 -0.79 6.45 1.57
CA HIS A 77 0.00 6.62 2.78
C HIS A 77 0.32 8.10 2.95
N ILE A 78 0.10 8.63 4.16
CA ILE A 78 0.41 10.03 4.48
C ILE A 78 1.08 10.10 5.85
N GLU A 79 2.13 10.90 5.95
CA GLU A 79 2.74 11.25 7.23
C GLU A 79 1.99 12.47 7.83
N PRO A 80 1.67 12.47 9.14
CA PRO A 80 1.01 13.61 9.77
C PRO A 80 1.81 14.90 9.55
N SER A 81 1.10 15.97 9.19
CA SER A 81 1.71 17.29 9.07
C SER A 81 2.01 17.88 10.45
N PRO A 82 3.17 18.54 10.65
CA PRO A 82 4.25 18.75 9.68
C PRO A 82 5.15 17.52 9.52
N GLY A 83 5.33 17.04 8.28
CA GLY A 83 6.07 15.79 8.02
C GLY A 83 7.54 15.83 8.47
N ALA A 84 8.17 17.01 8.48
CA ALA A 84 9.54 17.19 8.95
C ALA A 84 9.74 16.78 10.42
N VAL A 85 8.67 16.87 11.24
CA VAL A 85 8.70 16.48 12.65
C VAL A 85 8.77 14.96 12.80
N ARG A 86 8.46 14.18 11.75
CA ARG A 86 8.32 12.73 11.83
C ARG A 86 7.51 12.33 13.06
N PHE A 87 6.29 12.88 13.15
CA PHE A 87 5.48 12.82 14.37
C PHE A 87 5.22 11.39 14.86
N VAL A 88 5.08 10.44 13.92
CA VAL A 88 4.91 9.02 14.27
C VAL A 88 6.10 8.48 15.07
N PRO A 89 7.34 8.43 14.54
CA PRO A 89 8.47 7.88 15.28
C PRO A 89 8.90 8.71 16.47
N GLN A 90 8.68 10.03 16.44
CA GLN A 90 9.11 10.92 17.53
C GLN A 90 8.11 11.00 18.67
N VAL A 91 6.81 10.79 18.43
CA VAL A 91 5.75 10.98 19.44
C VAL A 91 4.90 9.73 19.62
N LEU A 92 4.32 9.17 18.54
CA LEU A 92 3.38 8.07 18.68
C LEU A 92 4.04 6.75 19.07
N LEU A 93 5.19 6.41 18.49
CA LEU A 93 5.90 5.18 18.82
C LEU A 93 6.42 5.15 20.27
N PRO A 94 7.05 6.22 20.81
CA PRO A 94 7.49 6.23 22.21
C PRO A 94 6.34 6.19 23.21
N LEU A 95 5.23 6.88 22.93
CA LEU A 95 4.10 7.00 23.86
C LEU A 95 3.13 5.80 23.81
N TYR A 96 2.92 5.23 22.62
CA TYR A 96 1.85 4.25 22.39
C TYR A 96 2.31 2.98 21.65
N GLY A 97 3.57 2.90 21.24
CA GLY A 97 4.10 1.73 20.54
C GLY A 97 4.38 0.55 21.47
N TRP A 98 4.53 -0.63 20.88
CA TRP A 98 4.93 -1.86 21.54
C TRP A 98 6.09 -2.53 20.79
N LYS A 99 6.84 -3.39 21.48
CA LYS A 99 7.95 -4.14 20.87
C LYS A 99 7.43 -5.04 19.77
N HIS A 100 8.06 -5.00 18.59
CA HIS A 100 7.67 -5.85 17.47
C HIS A 100 7.91 -7.33 17.82
N THR A 101 6.97 -8.23 17.48
CA THR A 101 7.03 -9.67 17.84
C THR A 101 8.30 -10.37 17.32
N GLU A 102 8.75 -9.97 16.13
CA GLU A 102 9.98 -10.46 15.49
C GLU A 102 11.23 -9.60 15.78
N ALA A 103 11.17 -8.69 16.76
CA ALA A 103 12.31 -7.89 17.20
C ALA A 103 13.39 -8.78 17.83
N GLY A 104 14.62 -8.67 17.35
CA GLY A 104 15.75 -9.53 17.73
C GLY A 104 15.78 -10.89 17.03
N LYS A 105 14.79 -11.20 16.18
CA LYS A 105 14.81 -12.37 15.28
C LYS A 105 15.09 -11.91 13.86
N LYS A 106 14.06 -11.40 13.17
CA LYS A 106 14.14 -10.90 11.80
C LYS A 106 14.50 -9.42 11.74
N TYR A 107 14.13 -8.66 12.76
CA TYR A 107 14.36 -7.22 12.86
C TYR A 107 15.29 -6.88 14.05
N PRO A 108 15.84 -5.65 14.13
CA PRO A 108 16.65 -5.24 15.27
C PRO A 108 15.94 -5.41 16.62
N LYS A 109 16.70 -5.57 17.71
CA LYS A 109 16.14 -5.78 19.06
C LYS A 109 15.27 -4.62 19.55
N LYS A 110 15.52 -3.40 19.05
CA LYS A 110 14.81 -2.16 19.38
C LYS A 110 13.61 -1.88 18.46
N GLU A 111 13.26 -2.81 17.57
CA GLU A 111 12.13 -2.61 16.65
C GLU A 111 10.81 -2.47 17.42
N MET A 112 10.08 -1.40 17.11
CA MET A 112 8.79 -1.07 17.72
C MET A 112 7.68 -1.09 16.65
N SER A 113 6.43 -1.18 17.09
CA SER A 113 5.25 -1.15 16.24
C SER A 113 4.16 -0.32 16.90
N PHE A 114 3.37 0.37 16.09
CA PHE A 114 2.21 1.12 16.56
C PHE A 114 1.13 1.07 15.49
N SER A 115 -0.05 0.54 15.82
CA SER A 115 -1.19 0.55 14.90
C SER A 115 -2.49 0.80 15.66
N ASN A 116 -3.31 1.71 15.14
CA ASN A 116 -4.65 1.94 15.65
C ASN A 116 -5.66 2.01 14.50
N VAL A 117 -6.60 1.08 14.46
CA VAL A 117 -7.71 1.13 13.51
C VAL A 117 -8.88 1.82 14.22
N GLY A 118 -8.97 3.14 14.09
CA GLY A 118 -10.13 3.90 14.55
C GLY A 118 -11.22 3.93 13.49
N GLU A 119 -12.46 3.63 13.86
CA GLU A 119 -13.63 4.09 13.11
C GLU A 119 -13.96 5.50 13.59
N LEU A 120 -13.71 6.51 12.76
CA LEU A 120 -14.34 7.81 12.97
C LEU A 120 -15.85 7.64 12.72
N PRO A 121 -16.74 8.32 13.49
CA PRO A 121 -18.18 8.27 13.25
C PRO A 121 -18.48 8.49 11.77
N ARG A 122 -19.50 7.79 11.26
CA ARG A 122 -19.81 7.47 9.85
C ARG A 122 -19.66 8.56 8.78
N SER A 123 -19.39 9.81 9.12
CA SER A 123 -19.11 10.88 8.17
C SER A 123 -17.70 10.86 7.57
N GLU A 124 -16.68 10.22 8.17
CA GLU A 124 -15.28 10.40 7.70
C GLU A 124 -14.37 9.14 7.73
N GLY A 125 -14.90 7.95 7.43
CA GLY A 125 -14.21 6.65 7.51
C GLY A 125 -12.75 6.58 7.04
N LYS A 126 -11.80 6.87 7.94
CA LYS A 126 -10.34 6.79 7.73
C LYS A 126 -9.72 5.94 8.83
N ALA A 127 -9.08 4.84 8.45
CA ALA A 127 -8.28 4.01 9.36
C ALA A 127 -6.78 4.33 9.20
N ILE A 128 -6.04 4.44 10.31
CA ILE A 128 -4.62 4.80 10.30
C ILE A 128 -3.76 3.63 10.81
N ARG A 129 -3.20 2.84 9.89
CA ARG A 129 -2.17 1.86 10.27
C ARG A 129 -0.80 2.49 10.12
N VAL A 130 0.02 2.43 11.17
CA VAL A 130 1.41 2.85 11.08
C VAL A 130 2.35 1.65 11.24
N VAL A 131 3.44 1.64 10.49
CA VAL A 131 4.50 0.64 10.62
C VAL A 131 5.80 1.39 10.43
N ASP A 132 6.55 1.61 11.51
CA ASP A 132 7.94 2.02 11.36
C ASP A 132 8.80 0.76 11.20
N ARG A 133 9.76 0.83 10.28
CA ARG A 133 10.72 -0.24 9.99
C ARG A 133 12.16 0.18 10.27
N ARG A 134 12.34 1.43 10.70
CA ARG A 134 13.62 1.99 11.09
C ARG A 134 13.58 1.99 12.61
N GLY A 135 14.18 0.97 13.22
CA GLY A 135 14.37 0.93 14.66
C GLY A 135 14.82 2.31 15.17
N ILE A 136 14.29 2.71 16.33
CA ILE A 136 14.60 3.99 16.96
C ILE A 136 16.09 3.98 17.31
N ASP A 137 16.92 4.43 16.38
CA ASP A 137 18.26 4.89 16.67
C ASP A 137 18.13 6.34 17.13
N SER A 138 18.35 6.47 18.44
CA SER A 138 18.66 7.68 19.19
C SER A 138 19.86 8.41 18.60
#